data_AF-A0A2D9LGT8-F1
#
_entry.id   AF-A0A2D9LGT8-F1
#
_cell.length_a   1.000
_cell.length_b   1.000
_cell.length_c   1.000
_cell.angle_alpha   90.00
_cell.angle_beta   90.00
_cell.angle_gamma   90.00
#
_symmetry.space_group_name_H-M   'P 1'
#
loop_
_entity.id
_entity.type
_entity.pdbx_description
1 polymer ?
#
loop_
_entity_poly.entity_id
_entity_poly.type
_entity_poly.pdbx_seq_one_letter_code
_entity_poly.pdbx_strand_id
1 'polypeptide(L)' 'MGLKGQIKEEMKTAMKSGDRDRLKVIRLILAAINQIEIDSRTILEDNDIIKTINKMVKQRRDSI' A
#
# COMPACT_ATOMS: atom_id res chain seq x y z
N MET A 1 2.39 -8.15 14.24
CA MET A 1 2.58 -7.16 13.16
C MET A 1 1.38 -7.27 12.24
N GLY A 2 0.58 -6.21 12.08
CA GLY A 2 -0.51 -6.19 11.09
C GLY A 2 0.02 -5.96 9.67
N LEU A 3 -0.85 -6.11 8.67
CA LEU A 3 -0.52 -6.04 7.25
C LEU A 3 0.18 -4.71 6.87
N LYS A 4 -0.27 -3.58 7.43
CA LYS A 4 0.41 -2.28 7.23
C LYS A 4 1.88 -2.30 7.67
N GLY A 5 2.17 -2.99 8.77
CA GLY A 5 3.52 -3.16 9.29
C GLY A 5 4.39 -4.00 8.34
N GLN A 6 3.84 -5.08 7.78
CA GLN A 6 4.53 -5.90 6.78
C GLN A 6 4.85 -5.08 5.52
N ILE A 7 3.89 -4.30 5.00
CA ILE A 7 4.11 -3.44 3.83
C ILE A 7 5.23 -2.42 4.07
N LYS A 8 5.34 -1.87 5.30
CA LYS A 8 6.44 -0.96 5.67
C LYS A 8 7.80 -1.65 5.70
N GLU A 9 7.88 -2.90 6.18
CA GLU A 9 9.14 -3.66 6.12
C GLU A 9 9.52 -4.02 4.69
N GLU A 10 8.54 -4.41 3.86
CA GLU A 10 8.76 -4.65 2.43
C GLU A 10 9.27 -3.40 1.71
N MET A 11 8.81 -2.20 2.09
CA MET A 11 9.36 -0.95 1.57
C MET A 11 10.86 -0.83 1.89
N LYS A 12 11.27 -1.11 3.13
CA LYS A 12 12.68 -1.06 3.54
C LYS A 12 13.51 -2.10 2.78
N THR A 13 12.98 -3.31 2.60
CA THR A 13 13.62 -4.37 1.80
C THR A 13 13.79 -3.94 0.34
N ALA A 14 12.77 -3.33 -0.27
CA ALA A 14 12.85 -2.80 -1.64
C ALA A 14 13.87 -1.65 -1.75
N MET A 15 13.94 -0.77 -0.74
CA MET A 15 14.97 0.28 -0.69
C MET A 15 16.39 -0.28 -0.61
N LYS A 16 16.62 -1.31 0.22
CA LYS A 16 17.93 -1.95 0.39
C LYS A 16 18.38 -2.73 -0.84
N SER A 17 17.44 -3.42 -1.51
CA SER A 17 17.73 -4.20 -2.72
C SER A 17 17.87 -3.36 -3.99
N GLY A 18 17.44 -2.09 -3.96
CA GLY A 18 17.44 -1.24 -5.15
C GLY A 18 16.34 -1.56 -6.16
N ASP A 19 15.34 -2.36 -5.77
CA ASP A 19 14.19 -2.72 -6.61
C ASP A 19 13.25 -1.51 -6.77
N ARG A 20 13.52 -0.71 -7.82
CA ARG A 20 12.84 0.57 -8.07
C ARG A 20 11.35 0.40 -8.37
N ASP A 21 10.99 -0.62 -9.13
CA ASP A 21 9.60 -0.85 -9.54
C ASP A 21 8.76 -1.30 -8.35
N ARG A 22 9.27 -2.27 -7.57
CA ARG A 22 8.61 -2.72 -6.33
C ARG A 22 8.50 -1.58 -5.32
N LEU A 23 9.56 -0.80 -5.13
CA LEU A 23 9.56 0.36 -4.24
C LEU A 23 8.51 1.40 -4.63
N LYS A 24 8.38 1.71 -5.93
CA LYS A 24 7.37 2.65 -6.43
C LYS A 24 5.96 2.16 -6.11
N VAL A 25 5.67 0.88 -6.36
CA VAL A 25 4.35 0.29 -6.08
C VAL A 25 4.04 0.30 -4.58
N ILE A 26 4.99 -0.13 -3.74
CA ILE A 26 4.80 -0.15 -2.29
C ILE A 26 4.54 1.26 -1.74
N ARG A 27 5.25 2.27 -2.23
CA ARG A 27 5.03 3.67 -1.84
C ARG A 27 3.63 4.17 -2.22
N LEU A 28 3.14 3.81 -3.40
CA LEU A 28 1.78 4.15 -3.82
C LEU A 28 0.73 3.52 -2.93
N ILE A 29 0.92 2.24 -2.55
CA ILE A 29 0.02 1.54 -1.63
C ILE A 29 0.00 2.22 -0.26
N LEU A 30 1.17 2.52 0.32
CA LEU A 30 1.29 3.19 1.61
C LEU A 30 0.66 4.59 1.59
N ALA A 31 0.83 5.35 0.50
CA ALA A 31 0.21 6.65 0.32
C ALA A 31 -1.33 6.55 0.30
N ALA A 32 -1.89 5.59 -0.44
CA ALA A 32 -3.34 5.37 -0.50
C ALA A 32 -3.93 4.99 0.86
N ILE A 33 -3.25 4.10 1.61
CA ILE A 33 -3.65 3.72 2.97
C ILE A 33 -3.65 4.95 3.88
N ASN A 34 -2.56 5.72 3.91
CA ASN A 34 -2.45 6.91 4.76
C ASN A 34 -3.49 7.98 4.39
N GLN A 35 -3.79 8.16 3.10
CA GLN A 35 -4.81 9.10 2.65
C GLN A 35 -6.18 8.75 3.23
N ILE A 36 -6.59 7.47 3.13
CA ILE A 36 -7.87 7.00 3.67
C ILE A 36 -7.92 7.19 5.18
N GLU A 37 -6.84 6.88 5.90
CA GLU A 37 -6.78 7.07 7.35
C GLU A 37 -6.89 8.54 7.76
N ILE A 38 -6.26 9.45 7.02
CA ILE A 38 -6.36 10.90 7.25
C ILE A 38 -7.80 11.36 6.98
N ASP A 39 -8.39 10.93 5.86
CA ASP A 39 -9.73 11.35 5.44
C ASP A 39 -10.82 10.84 6.38
N SER A 40 -10.70 9.58 6.83
CA SER A 40 -11.66 8.92 7.73
C SER A 40 -11.36 9.13 9.22
N ARG A 41 -10.19 9.70 9.55
CA ARG A 41 -9.67 9.84 10.91
C ARG A 41 -9.66 8.53 11.71
N THR A 42 -9.44 7.41 11.04
CA THR A 42 -9.35 6.08 11.65
C THR A 42 -8.09 5.35 11.17
N ILE A 43 -7.67 4.33 11.90
CA ILE A 43 -6.60 3.42 11.47
C ILE A 43 -7.25 2.28 10.69
N LEU A 44 -6.73 1.99 9.50
CA LEU A 44 -7.25 0.90 8.70
C LEU A 44 -6.85 -0.45 9.28
N GLU A 45 -7.83 -1.33 9.41
CA GLU A 45 -7.59 -2.74 9.71
C GLU A 45 -7.14 -3.51 8.47
N ASP A 46 -6.54 -4.68 8.68
CA ASP A 46 -5.95 -5.48 7.61
C ASP A 46 -6.95 -5.81 6.48
N ASN A 47 -8.23 -6.04 6.81
CA ASN A 47 -9.28 -6.29 5.83
C ASN A 47 -9.53 -5.09 4.90
N ASP A 48 -9.52 -3.87 5.44
CA ASP A 48 -9.77 -2.66 4.65
C ASP A 48 -8.53 -2.25 3.86
N ILE A 49 -7.33 -2.57 4.35
CA ILE A 49 -6.09 -2.50 3.58
C ILE A 49 -6.17 -3.43 2.36
N ILE A 50 -6.60 -4.68 2.53
CA ILE A 50 -6.77 -5.64 1.42
C ILE A 50 -7.79 -5.12 0.40
N LYS A 51 -8.93 -4.60 0.85
CA LYS A 51 -9.94 -3.98 -0.05
C LYS A 51 -9.35 -2.81 -0.83
N THR A 52 -8.57 -1.96 -0.17
CA THR A 52 -7.91 -0.81 -0.80
C THR A 52 -6.94 -1.27 -1.90
N ILE A 53 -6.10 -2.27 -1.62
CA ILE A 53 -5.16 -2.83 -2.61
C ILE A 53 -5.93 -3.45 -3.78
N ASN A 54 -6.98 -4.23 -3.54
CA ASN A 54 -7.83 -4.81 -4.60
C ASN A 54 -8.43 -3.73 -5.50
N LYS A 55 -8.91 -2.61 -4.92
CA LYS A 55 -9.42 -1.47 -5.68
C LYS A 55 -8.33 -0.85 -6.55
N MET A 56 -7.12 -0.65 -6.02
CA MET A 56 -5.99 -0.12 -6.79
C MET A 56 -5.59 -1.05 -7.95
N VAL A 57 -5.58 -2.37 -7.73
CA VAL A 57 -5.29 -3.36 -8.78
C VAL A 57 -6.35 -3.30 -9.89
N LYS A 58 -7.63 -3.22 -9.51
CA LYS A 58 -8.72 -3.07 -10.49
C LYS A 58 -8.57 -1.78 -11.29
N GLN A 59 -8.37 -0.64 -10.63
CA GLN A 59 -8.16 0.65 -11.31
C GLN A 59 -7.00 0.59 -12.32
N ARG A 60 -5.90 -0.08 -11.95
CA ARG A 60 -4.75 -0.25 -12.85
C ARG A 60 -5.09 -1.11 -14.07
N ARG A 61 -5.86 -2.19 -13.91
CA ARG A 61 -6.31 -3.06 -15.01
C ARG A 61 -7.27 -2.33 -15.95
N ASP A 62 -8.19 -1.54 -15.39
CA ASP A 62 -9.19 -0.80 -16.17
C ASP A 62 -8.57 0.39 -16.94
N SER A 63 -7.33 0.80 -16.60
CA SER A 63 -6.63 1.96 -17.20
C SER A 63 -5.53 1.59 -18.21
N ILE A 64 -5.38 0.31 -18.54
CA ILE A 64 -4.41 -0.21 -19.54
C ILE A 64 -5.21 -0.81 -20.69
#